data_AF-A0A0D3AH89-F1
#
_entry.id   AF-A0A0D3AH89-F1
#
_cell.length_a   1.000
_cell.length_b   1.000
_cell.length_c   1.000
_cell.angle_alpha   90.00
_cell.angle_beta   90.00
_cell.angle_gamma   90.00
#
_symmetry.space_group_name_H-M   'P 1'
#
loop_
_entity.id
_entity.type
_entity.pdbx_description
1 polymer ?
#
loop_
_entity_poly.entity_id
_entity_poly.type
_entity_poly.pdbx_seq_one_letter_code
_entity_poly.pdbx_strand_id
1 'polypeptide(L)' 'MSSKKFTHDKRVYLGALKFVPHAVFKLLENMPMPWEQVRDVKVLYHVTGAITFVNEIPWVVEPIYMAQW' A
#
# COMPACT_ATOMS: atom_id res chain seq x y z
N MET A 1 15.37 -0.73 13.75
CA MET A 1 16.27 -1.69 13.07
C MET A 1 17.73 -1.62 13.53
N SER A 2 18.28 -0.44 13.85
CA SER A 2 19.64 -0.26 14.38
C SER A 2 19.77 -0.57 15.89
N SER A 3 18.74 -0.26 16.69
CA SER A 3 18.69 -0.63 18.12
C SER A 3 18.53 -2.14 18.35
N LYS A 4 19.19 -2.65 19.41
CA LYS A 4 19.11 -4.06 19.84
C LYS A 4 17.69 -4.51 20.17
N LYS A 5 16.77 -3.60 20.52
CA LYS A 5 15.36 -3.93 20.80
C LYS A 5 14.66 -4.61 19.61
N PHE A 6 15.03 -4.26 18.38
CA PHE A 6 14.37 -4.74 17.15
C PHE A 6 15.07 -5.94 16.51
N THR A 7 16.00 -6.61 17.21
CA THR A 7 16.77 -7.73 16.62
C THR A 7 15.89 -8.91 16.22
N HIS A 8 14.90 -9.24 17.04
CA HIS A 8 13.96 -10.33 16.81
C HIS A 8 13.11 -10.11 15.55
N ASP A 9 12.79 -8.85 15.23
CA ASP A 9 11.97 -8.52 14.06
C ASP A 9 12.77 -8.50 12.76
N LYS A 10 14.11 -8.42 12.80
CA LYS A 10 14.95 -8.25 11.60
C LYS A 10 14.69 -9.29 10.52
N ARG A 11 14.48 -10.54 10.93
CA ARG A 11 14.19 -11.65 10.00
C ARG A 11 12.85 -11.45 9.30
N VAL A 12 11.84 -10.91 9.98
CA VAL A 12 10.52 -10.63 9.43
C VAL A 12 10.60 -9.54 8.36
N TYR A 13 11.34 -8.46 8.61
CA TYR A 13 11.56 -7.39 7.63
C TYR A 13 12.27 -7.89 6.36
N LEU A 14 13.25 -8.79 6.50
CA LEU A 14 13.89 -9.42 5.33
C LEU A 14 12.92 -10.33 4.56
N GLY A 15 12.07 -11.10 5.26
CA GLY A 15 11.04 -11.92 4.62
C GLY A 15 9.97 -11.10 3.89
N ALA A 16 9.63 -9.93 4.43
CA ALA A 16 8.67 -9.01 3.82
C ALA A 16 9.14 -8.47 2.45
N LEU A 17 10.45 -8.42 2.19
CA LEU A 17 11.03 -7.93 0.94
C LEU A 17 10.49 -8.69 -0.29
N LYS A 18 10.17 -9.98 -0.13
CA LYS A 18 9.54 -10.82 -1.18
C LYS A 18 8.22 -10.23 -1.70
N PHE A 19 7.47 -9.54 -0.85
CA PHE A 19 6.12 -9.05 -1.17
C PHE A 19 6.09 -7.54 -1.51
N VAL A 20 7.22 -6.86 -1.46
CA VAL A 20 7.33 -5.44 -1.81
C VAL A 20 6.80 -5.14 -3.22
N PRO A 21 7.07 -5.93 -4.27
CA PRO A 21 6.50 -5.66 -5.58
C PRO A 21 4.97 -5.60 -5.57
N HIS A 22 4.32 -6.46 -4.77
CA HIS A 22 2.85 -6.46 -4.65
C HIS A 22 2.34 -5.25 -3.85
N ALA A 23 3.02 -4.88 -2.76
CA ALA A 23 2.66 -3.68 -1.99
C ALA A 23 2.76 -2.40 -2.85
N VAL A 24 3.83 -2.29 -3.65
CA VAL A 24 4.02 -1.15 -4.57
C VAL A 24 2.96 -1.15 -5.66
N PHE A 25 2.66 -2.31 -6.25
CA PHE A 25 1.59 -2.42 -7.25
C PHE A 25 0.25 -1.90 -6.71
N LYS A 26 -0.17 -2.38 -5.53
CA LYS A 26 -1.44 -1.95 -4.90
C LYS A 26 -1.45 -0.48 -4.52
N LEU A 27 -0.29 0.08 -4.14
CA LEU A 27 -0.15 1.51 -3.83
C LEU A 27 -0.32 2.37 -5.08
N LEU A 28 0.33 2.00 -6.19
CA LEU A 28 0.25 2.75 -7.44
C LEU A 28 -1.11 2.60 -8.13
N GLU A 29 -1.73 1.44 -8.02
CA GLU A 29 -3.09 1.21 -8.54
C GLU A 29 -4.12 2.15 -7.88
N ASN A 30 -3.92 2.52 -6.62
CA ASN A 30 -4.84 3.37 -5.85
C ASN A 30 -4.36 4.82 -5.70
N MET A 31 -3.58 5.32 -6.65
CA MET A 31 -3.19 6.74 -6.65
C MET A 31 -4.43 7.66 -6.65
N PRO A 32 -4.38 8.81 -5.97
CA PRO A 32 -5.43 9.81 -6.06
C PRO A 32 -5.46 10.40 -7.47
N MET A 33 -6.66 10.55 -8.01
CA MET A 33 -6.83 11.18 -9.33
C MET A 33 -6.67 12.71 -9.22
N PRO A 34 -6.37 13.44 -10.31
CA PRO A 34 -6.06 14.87 -10.25
C PRO A 34 -7.15 15.76 -9.63
N TRP A 35 -8.40 15.32 -9.67
CA TRP A 35 -9.55 16.00 -9.07
C TRP A 35 -9.77 15.66 -7.59
N GLU A 36 -9.06 14.69 -7.04
CA GLU A 36 -9.12 14.30 -5.63
C GLU A 36 -8.01 15.01 -4.84
N GLN A 37 -8.37 15.76 -3.78
CA GLN A 37 -7.37 16.38 -2.89
C GLN A 37 -6.68 15.37 -1.99
N VAL A 38 -7.46 14.42 -1.46
CA VAL A 38 -7.03 13.35 -0.55
C VAL A 38 -7.85 12.11 -0.88
N ARG A 39 -7.21 10.94 -0.80
CA ARG A 39 -7.86 9.64 -0.96
C ARG A 39 -7.53 8.75 0.24
N ASP A 40 -8.54 8.46 1.05
CA ASP A 40 -8.42 7.50 2.15
C ASP A 40 -8.59 6.08 1.62
N VAL A 41 -7.66 5.19 1.99
CA VAL A 41 -7.65 3.78 1.53
C VAL A 41 -7.52 2.83 2.70
N LYS A 42 -8.22 1.70 2.65
CA LYS A 42 -8.05 0.60 3.61
C LYS A 42 -6.67 -0.03 3.44
N VAL A 43 -6.00 -0.25 4.56
CA VAL A 43 -4.68 -0.87 4.60
C VAL A 43 -4.69 -2.17 5.38
N LEU A 44 -3.89 -3.14 4.92
CA LEU A 44 -3.55 -4.35 5.65
C LEU A 44 -2.07 -4.27 6.03
N TYR A 45 -1.77 -4.16 7.32
CA TYR A 45 -0.40 -4.00 7.82
C TYR A 45 0.05 -5.21 8.64
N HIS A 46 1.34 -5.50 8.59
CA HIS A 46 1.95 -6.47 9.50
C HIS A 46 2.10 -5.87 10.90
N VAL A 47 1.79 -6.61 11.97
CA VAL A 47 1.78 -6.10 13.36
C VAL A 47 3.11 -5.48 13.79
N THR A 48 4.25 -5.99 13.27
CA THR A 48 5.59 -5.44 13.54
C THR A 48 5.97 -4.23 12.68
N GLY A 49 5.09 -3.80 11.76
CA GLY A 49 5.35 -2.71 10.81
C GLY A 49 6.25 -3.09 9.62
N ALA A 50 6.47 -4.38 9.37
CA ALA A 50 7.40 -4.85 8.34
C ALA A 50 6.97 -4.53 6.90
N ILE A 51 5.65 -4.51 6.64
CA ILE A 51 5.06 -4.17 5.34
C ILE A 51 3.60 -3.77 5.52
N THR A 52 3.12 -2.93 4.61
CA THR A 52 1.73 -2.47 4.53
C THR A 52 1.25 -2.59 3.10
N PHE A 53 0.08 -3.19 2.90
CA PHE A 53 -0.59 -3.29 1.61
C PHE A 53 -1.82 -2.39 1.59
N VAL A 54 -2.11 -1.78 0.43
CA VAL A 54 -3.42 -1.20 0.17
C VAL A 54 -4.39 -2.33 -0.15
N ASN A 55 -5.46 -2.47 0.63
CA ASN A 55 -6.44 -3.55 0.53
C ASN A 55 -7.73 -3.08 -0.16
N GLU A 56 -7.58 -2.43 -1.32
CA GLU A 56 -8.69 -1.92 -2.13
C GLU A 56 -8.43 -2.10 -3.62
N ILE A 57 -9.50 -2.17 -4.40
CA ILE A 57 -9.47 -2.17 -5.86
C ILE A 57 -10.24 -0.91 -6.30
N PRO A 58 -9.65 -0.05 -7.16
CA PRO A 58 -10.28 1.19 -7.60
C PRO A 58 -11.37 0.91 -8.64
N TRP A 59 -12.56 0.55 -8.19
CA TRP A 59 -13.71 0.42 -9.09
C TRP A 59 -14.22 1.81 -9.51
N VAL A 60 -14.28 2.04 -10.81
CA VAL A 60 -14.78 3.29 -11.39
C VAL A 60 -15.94 3.01 -12.34
N VAL A 61 -16.87 3.95 -12.42
CA VAL A 61 -17.95 3.91 -13.42
C VAL A 61 -17.39 4.51 -14.71
N GLU A 62 -17.20 3.67 -15.72
CA GLU A 62 -16.54 4.02 -16.99
C GLU A 62 -17.02 5.34 -17.62
N PRO A 63 -18.33 5.58 -17.86
CA PRO A 63 -18.77 6.82 -18.48
C PRO A 63 -18.48 8.07 -17.64
N ILE A 64 -18.46 7.95 -16.31
CA ILE A 64 -18.13 9.07 -15.41
C ILE A 64 -16.63 9.32 -15.45
N TYR A 65 -15.82 8.26 -15.37
CA TYR A 65 -14.37 8.36 -15.42
C TYR A 65 -13.87 8.99 -16.73
N MET A 66 -14.45 8.59 -17.87
CA MET A 66 -14.13 9.17 -19.17
C MET A 66 -14.50 10.66 -19.29
N ALA A 67 -15.53 11.11 -18.57
CA ALA A 67 -15.92 12.53 -18.56
C ALA A 67 -15.07 13.38 -17.61
N GLN A 68 -14.37 12.77 -16.65
CA GLN A 68 -13.48 13.45 -15.70
C GLN A 68 -12.07 13.71 -16.26
N TRP A 69 -11.64 12.92 -17.24
CA TRP A 69 -10.36 13.05 -17.95
C TRP A 69 -10.44 13.96 -19.17
#